data_AF-A0A538NDD7-F1
#
_entry.id   AF-A0A538NDD7-F1
#
_cell.length_a   1.000
_cell.length_b   1.000
_cell.length_c   1.000
_cell.angle_alpha   90.00
_cell.angle_beta   90.00
_cell.angle_gamma   90.00
#
_symmetry.space_group_name_H-M   'P 1'
#
loop_
_entity.id
_entity.type
_entity.pdbx_description
1 polymer ?
#
loop_
_entity_poly.entity_id
_entity_poly.type
_entity_poly.pdbx_seq_one_letter_code
_entity_poly.pdbx_strand_id
1 'polypeptide(L)'
;MSAQVKKEIQFEIAHVLFADIVGYSKLSINDQHAAVEELNQIVRASEQFQRAEAANRLLKIPTGDGMALVFYTNPEEPVQCAVEISRALREHPRLQLRMGIHSGPVSGVVDVNERVNLAGAGINMAQR
;
A
#
# COMPACT_ATOMS: atom_id res chain seq x y z
N MET A 1 19.78 -4.39 19.34
CA MET A 1 19.40 -3.77 18.06
C MET A 1 19.68 -4.63 16.82
N SER A 2 20.68 -5.52 16.81
CA SER A 2 21.07 -6.29 15.60
C SER A 2 20.11 -7.43 15.19
N ALA A 3 19.26 -7.95 16.08
CA ALA A 3 18.39 -9.10 15.78
C ALA A 3 17.10 -8.73 15.01
N GLN A 4 16.61 -7.49 15.14
CA GLN A 4 15.39 -7.03 14.44
C GLN A 4 15.66 -6.76 12.96
N VAL A 5 16.76 -6.05 12.66
CA VAL A 5 17.20 -5.76 11.28
C VAL A 5 17.48 -7.06 10.49
N LYS A 6 17.98 -8.10 11.17
CA LYS A 6 18.30 -9.39 10.51
C LYS A 6 17.08 -10.20 10.11
N LYS A 7 15.92 -9.98 10.75
CA LYS A 7 14.66 -10.66 10.43
C LYS A 7 13.97 -10.01 9.22
N GLU A 8 14.15 -8.70 9.04
CA GLU A 8 13.55 -7.93 7.94
C GLU A 8 14.22 -8.20 6.58
N ILE A 9 15.46 -8.70 6.54
CA ILE A 9 16.19 -9.06 5.31
C ILE A 9 15.84 -10.50 4.83
N GLN A 10 14.94 -11.22 5.52
CA GLN A 10 14.52 -12.54 5.04
C GLN A 10 13.57 -12.43 3.85
N PHE A 11 13.85 -13.27 2.85
CA PHE A 11 12.97 -13.50 1.72
C PHE A 11 11.65 -14.10 2.23
N GLU A 12 10.55 -13.38 2.05
CA GLU A 12 9.21 -13.82 2.44
C GLU A 12 8.25 -13.66 1.27
N ILE A 13 7.16 -14.44 1.28
CA ILE A 13 6.03 -14.18 0.40
C ILE A 13 5.21 -13.07 1.05
N ALA A 14 4.95 -12.01 0.30
CA ALA A 14 4.06 -10.95 0.72
C ALA A 14 2.95 -10.72 -0.30
N HIS A 15 1.90 -10.07 0.16
CA HIS A 15 0.67 -9.82 -0.57
C HIS A 15 0.49 -8.31 -0.67
N VAL A 16 0.61 -7.78 -1.86
CA VAL A 16 0.70 -6.33 -2.10
C VAL A 16 -0.59 -5.85 -2.75
N LEU A 17 -1.17 -4.79 -2.18
CA LEU A 17 -2.17 -3.95 -2.83
C LEU A 17 -1.53 -2.63 -3.23
N PHE A 18 -1.50 -2.34 -4.53
CA PHE A 18 -1.22 -1.01 -5.05
C PHE A 18 -2.53 -0.26 -5.28
N ALA A 19 -2.56 1.02 -4.93
CA ALA A 19 -3.65 1.94 -5.21
C ALA A 19 -3.08 3.26 -5.75
N ASP A 20 -3.55 3.69 -6.90
CA ASP A 20 -3.05 4.85 -7.64
C ASP A 20 -4.21 5.72 -8.13
N ILE A 21 -4.06 7.05 -8.05
CA ILE A 21 -5.08 8.03 -8.44
C ILE A 21 -5.08 8.20 -9.96
N VAL A 22 -6.22 7.90 -10.58
CA VAL A 22 -6.39 8.02 -12.03
C VAL A 22 -6.33 9.49 -12.44
N GLY A 23 -5.41 9.80 -13.35
CA GLY A 23 -5.27 11.15 -13.91
C GLY A 23 -4.63 12.16 -12.96
N TYR A 24 -3.97 11.71 -11.89
CA TYR A 24 -3.34 12.57 -10.88
C TYR A 24 -2.52 13.73 -11.45
N SER A 25 -1.66 13.48 -12.44
CA SER A 25 -0.78 14.48 -13.04
C SER A 25 -1.52 15.62 -13.78
N LYS A 26 -2.81 15.45 -14.09
CA LYS A 26 -3.64 16.47 -14.73
C LYS A 26 -4.34 17.39 -13.74
N LEU A 27 -4.34 17.05 -12.45
CA LEU A 27 -4.94 17.84 -11.39
C LEU A 27 -4.08 19.06 -11.06
N SER A 28 -4.70 20.12 -10.55
CA SER A 28 -3.97 21.25 -9.98
C SER A 28 -3.22 20.82 -8.71
N ILE A 29 -2.19 21.56 -8.28
CA ILE A 29 -1.42 21.21 -7.07
C ILE A 29 -2.33 21.08 -5.83
N ASN A 30 -3.32 21.97 -5.70
CA ASN A 30 -4.27 21.93 -4.59
C ASN A 30 -5.15 20.68 -4.65
N ASP A 31 -5.62 20.32 -5.85
CA ASP A 31 -6.44 19.13 -6.05
C ASP A 31 -5.64 17.84 -5.87
N GLN A 32 -4.36 17.83 -6.24
CA GLN A 32 -3.43 16.72 -5.98
C GLN A 32 -3.30 16.46 -4.47
N HIS A 33 -3.04 17.52 -3.69
CA HIS A 33 -2.95 17.39 -2.24
C HIS A 33 -4.26 16.89 -1.62
N ALA A 34 -5.40 17.45 -2.03
CA ALA A 34 -6.71 17.04 -1.54
C ALA A 34 -7.01 15.56 -1.89
N ALA A 35 -6.70 15.12 -3.11
CA ALA A 35 -6.93 13.75 -3.55
C ALA A 35 -6.06 12.75 -2.77
N VAL A 36 -4.80 13.08 -2.50
CA VAL A 36 -3.89 12.24 -1.68
C VAL A 36 -4.36 12.19 -0.23
N GLU A 37 -4.84 13.31 0.33
CA GLU A 37 -5.39 13.33 1.68
C GLU A 37 -6.66 12.48 1.79
N GLU A 38 -7.58 12.60 0.84
CA GLU A 38 -8.80 11.80 0.76
C GLU A 38 -8.50 10.31 0.60
N LEU A 39 -7.55 9.95 -0.27
CA LEU A 39 -7.07 8.57 -0.41
C LEU A 39 -6.51 8.02 0.92
N ASN A 40 -5.67 8.81 1.61
CA ASN A 40 -5.10 8.41 2.89
C ASN A 40 -6.18 8.17 3.96
N GLN A 41 -7.22 9.01 4.00
CA GLN A 41 -8.33 8.86 4.94
C GLN A 41 -9.11 7.57 4.67
N ILE A 42 -9.47 7.33 3.40
CA ILE A 42 -10.23 6.14 2.99
C ILE A 42 -9.45 4.86 3.32
N VAL A 43 -8.16 4.82 2.98
CA VAL A 43 -7.32 3.65 3.25
C VAL A 43 -7.19 3.41 4.76
N ARG A 44 -6.98 4.44 5.58
CA ARG A 44 -6.87 4.30 7.04
C ARG A 44 -8.19 3.91 7.71
N ALA A 45 -9.32 4.18 7.07
CA ALA A 45 -10.64 3.79 7.55
C ALA A 45 -10.99 2.33 7.25
N SER A 46 -10.24 1.64 6.37
CA SER A 46 -10.42 0.20 6.12
C SER A 46 -10.18 -0.60 7.39
N GLU A 47 -11.12 -1.50 7.71
CA GLU A 47 -10.98 -2.42 8.84
C GLU A 47 -9.75 -3.32 8.65
N GLN A 48 -9.54 -3.81 7.42
CA GLN A 48 -8.41 -4.68 7.13
C GLN A 48 -7.07 -3.95 7.24
N PHE A 49 -7.01 -2.67 6.86
CA PHE A 49 -5.85 -1.82 7.12
C PHE A 49 -5.57 -1.70 8.62
N GLN A 50 -6.59 -1.34 9.42
CA GLN A 50 -6.45 -1.11 10.86
C GLN A 50 -6.02 -2.38 11.60
N ARG A 51 -6.58 -3.54 11.24
CA ARG A 51 -6.19 -4.83 11.81
C ARG A 51 -4.73 -5.18 11.51
N ALA A 52 -4.31 -5.03 10.26
CA ALA A 52 -2.94 -5.34 9.86
C ALA A 52 -1.93 -4.36 10.47
N GLU A 53 -2.30 -3.09 10.61
CA GLU A 53 -1.50 -2.06 11.31
C GLU A 53 -1.36 -2.38 12.80
N ALA A 54 -2.46 -2.70 13.49
CA ALA A 54 -2.43 -3.08 14.91
C ALA A 54 -1.60 -4.34 15.19
N ALA A 55 -1.55 -5.26 14.22
CA ALA A 55 -0.71 -6.46 14.28
C ALA A 55 0.78 -6.20 13.99
N ASN A 56 1.18 -4.98 13.60
CA ASN A 56 2.52 -4.66 13.07
C ASN A 56 2.90 -5.57 11.87
N ARG A 57 1.92 -5.90 11.03
CA ARG A 57 2.06 -6.80 9.87
C ARG A 57 1.66 -6.12 8.57
N LEU A 58 1.82 -4.80 8.52
CA LEU A 58 1.53 -3.96 7.37
C LEU A 58 2.69 -3.00 7.11
N LEU A 59 3.27 -3.07 5.91
CA LEU A 59 4.19 -2.03 5.43
C LEU A 59 3.47 -1.11 4.45
N LYS A 60 3.71 0.21 4.60
CA LYS A 60 3.06 1.27 3.82
C LYS A 60 4.14 2.01 3.03
N ILE A 61 4.08 1.94 1.71
CA ILE A 61 5.07 2.56 0.83
C ILE A 61 4.35 3.61 -0.02
N PRO A 62 4.59 4.93 0.21
CA PRO A 62 3.99 5.97 -0.62
C PRO A 62 4.65 5.99 -2.00
N THR A 63 3.85 6.16 -3.06
CA THR A 63 4.34 6.30 -4.45
C THR A 63 4.24 7.72 -5.00
N GLY A 64 3.67 8.65 -4.22
CA GLY A 64 3.44 10.05 -4.59
C GLY A 64 1.96 10.31 -4.88
N ASP A 65 1.45 9.69 -5.94
CA ASP A 65 0.04 9.72 -6.38
C ASP A 65 -0.81 8.58 -5.81
N GLY A 66 -0.21 7.76 -4.95
CA GLY A 66 -0.82 6.54 -4.44
C GLY A 66 0.00 5.91 -3.34
N MET A 67 -0.20 4.61 -3.14
CA MET A 67 0.54 3.82 -2.17
C MET A 67 0.53 2.33 -2.50
N ALA A 68 1.55 1.64 -2.00
CA ALA A 68 1.55 0.19 -1.84
C ALA A 68 1.32 -0.17 -0.37
N LEU A 69 0.40 -1.10 -0.14
CA LEU A 69 0.14 -1.74 1.14
C LEU A 69 0.62 -3.18 1.05
N VAL A 70 1.60 -3.54 1.88
CA VAL A 70 2.17 -4.88 1.89
C VAL A 70 1.73 -5.62 3.14
N PHE A 71 0.95 -6.65 2.90
CA PHE A 71 0.42 -7.57 3.90
C PHE A 71 1.29 -8.82 3.91
N TYR A 72 1.59 -9.33 5.10
CA TYR A 72 2.46 -10.48 5.26
C TYR A 72 1.71 -11.73 5.74
N THR A 73 0.45 -11.63 6.14
CA THR A 73 -0.24 -12.72 6.86
C THR A 73 -0.97 -13.66 5.91
N ASN A 74 -1.85 -13.15 5.04
CA ASN A 74 -2.61 -13.98 4.13
C ASN A 74 -2.92 -13.26 2.81
N PRO A 75 -3.17 -14.01 1.71
CA PRO A 75 -3.43 -13.42 0.39
C PRO A 75 -4.81 -12.75 0.26
N GLU A 76 -5.73 -12.98 1.19
CA GLU A 76 -7.06 -12.35 1.19
C GLU A 76 -7.02 -10.92 1.73
N GLU A 77 -6.07 -10.58 2.62
CA GLU A 77 -5.93 -9.24 3.23
C GLU A 77 -5.92 -8.10 2.21
N PRO A 78 -5.07 -8.11 1.15
CA PRO A 78 -5.11 -7.03 0.16
C PRO A 78 -6.43 -6.97 -0.62
N VAL A 79 -7.08 -8.12 -0.83
CA VAL A 79 -8.36 -8.18 -1.56
C VAL A 79 -9.49 -7.60 -0.71
N GLN A 80 -9.56 -7.97 0.57
CA GLN A 80 -10.53 -7.44 1.51
C GLN A 80 -10.36 -5.91 1.68
N CYS A 81 -9.11 -5.46 1.85
CA CYS A 81 -8.77 -4.04 1.90
C CYS A 81 -9.22 -3.30 0.62
N ALA A 82 -8.93 -3.85 -0.56
CA ALA A 82 -9.34 -3.25 -1.83
C ALA A 82 -10.87 -3.17 -1.99
N VAL A 83 -11.61 -4.18 -1.50
CA VAL A 83 -13.08 -4.16 -1.51
C VAL A 83 -13.63 -3.10 -0.56
N GLU A 84 -13.07 -2.97 0.63
CA GLU A 84 -13.45 -1.93 1.60
C GLU A 84 -13.21 -0.53 1.05
N ILE A 85 -12.02 -0.28 0.48
CA ILE A 85 -11.68 0.97 -0.19
C ILE A 85 -12.67 1.23 -1.34
N SER A 86 -12.94 0.23 -2.18
CA SER A 86 -13.89 0.35 -3.30
C SER A 86 -15.31 0.71 -2.84
N ARG A 87 -15.74 0.22 -1.67
CA ARG A 87 -17.05 0.54 -1.11
C ARG A 87 -17.10 1.98 -0.61
N ALA A 88 -16.06 2.42 0.09
CA ALA A 88 -15.94 3.80 0.58
C ALA A 88 -15.90 4.80 -0.58
N LEU A 89 -15.18 4.50 -1.67
CA LEU A 89 -15.09 5.36 -2.86
C LEU A 89 -16.43 5.72 -3.50
N ARG A 90 -17.50 4.95 -3.24
CA ARG A 90 -18.85 5.31 -3.72
C ARG A 90 -19.38 6.62 -3.12
N GLU A 91 -18.90 6.99 -1.94
CA GLU A 91 -19.20 8.26 -1.28
C GLU A 91 -18.27 9.39 -1.75
N HIS A 92 -17.21 9.05 -2.51
CA HIS A 92 -16.17 9.96 -2.98
C HIS A 92 -16.03 9.90 -4.52
N PRO A 93 -17.06 10.25 -5.30
CA PRO A 93 -17.10 10.02 -6.75
C PRO A 93 -16.06 10.82 -7.56
N ARG A 94 -15.42 11.83 -6.95
CA ARG A 94 -14.35 12.62 -7.57
C ARG A 94 -12.99 11.93 -7.49
N LEU A 95 -12.81 11.00 -6.55
CA LEU A 95 -11.59 10.23 -6.39
C LEU A 95 -11.72 8.92 -7.16
N GLN A 96 -10.99 8.81 -8.27
CA GLN A 96 -10.94 7.58 -9.06
C GLN A 96 -9.62 6.88 -8.81
N LEU A 97 -9.68 5.62 -8.39
CA LEU A 97 -8.50 4.80 -8.14
C LEU A 97 -8.39 3.65 -9.14
N ARG A 98 -7.16 3.31 -9.49
CA ARG A 98 -6.77 2.03 -10.08
C ARG A 98 -6.07 1.22 -9.00
N MET A 99 -6.50 -0.02 -8.80
CA MET A 99 -5.88 -0.93 -7.83
C MET A 99 -5.35 -2.20 -8.48
N GLY A 100 -4.17 -2.63 -8.05
CA GLY A 100 -3.50 -3.85 -8.49
C GLY A 100 -3.13 -4.72 -7.29
N ILE A 101 -3.32 -6.03 -7.40
CA ILE A 101 -2.97 -6.98 -6.34
C ILE A 101 -2.03 -8.03 -6.89
N HIS A 102 -0.95 -8.30 -6.16
CA HIS A 102 -0.06 -9.39 -6.47
C HIS A 102 0.49 -10.03 -5.20
N SER A 103 0.74 -11.33 -5.27
CA SER A 103 1.37 -12.09 -4.19
C SER A 103 2.64 -12.72 -4.72
N GLY A 104 3.75 -12.51 -4.04
CA GLY A 104 5.02 -12.99 -4.53
C GLY A 104 6.17 -12.75 -3.57
N PRO A 105 7.35 -13.24 -3.95
CA PRO A 105 8.55 -13.07 -3.14
C PRO A 105 8.97 -11.60 -3.06
N VAL A 106 9.26 -11.17 -1.84
CA VAL A 106 9.82 -9.86 -1.50
C VAL A 106 11.02 -10.03 -0.55
N SER A 107 11.95 -9.08 -0.60
CA SER A 107 13.06 -8.98 0.33
C SER A 107 13.03 -7.60 0.97
N GLY A 108 13.19 -7.51 2.28
CA GLY A 108 13.38 -6.23 2.95
C GLY A 108 14.69 -5.56 2.54
N VAL A 109 14.62 -4.26 2.33
CA VAL A 109 15.76 -3.38 2.09
C VAL A 109 15.62 -2.14 2.96
N VAL A 110 16.74 -1.53 3.33
CA VAL A 110 16.73 -0.24 4.01
C VAL A 110 16.91 0.84 2.96
N ASP A 111 15.98 1.79 2.89
CA ASP A 111 16.04 2.89 1.93
C ASP A 111 17.05 3.98 2.33
N VAL A 112 17.20 5.00 1.49
CA VAL A 112 18.10 6.14 1.73
C VAL A 112 17.72 6.97 2.95
N ASN A 113 16.50 6.82 3.48
CA ASN A 113 16.00 7.48 4.67
C ASN A 113 16.07 6.58 5.91
N GLU A 114 16.81 5.47 5.84
CA GLU A 114 16.95 4.46 6.88
C GLU A 114 15.61 3.79 7.27
N ARG A 115 14.62 3.80 6.37
CA ARG A 115 13.33 3.15 6.58
C ARG A 115 13.33 1.76 5.95
N VAL A 116 12.63 0.84 6.60
CA VAL A 116 12.35 -0.48 6.04
C VAL A 116 11.46 -0.29 4.82
N ASN A 117 11.91 -0.83 3.70
CA ASN A 117 11.22 -0.87 2.43
C ASN A 117 11.35 -2.30 1.87
N LEU A 118 10.77 -2.55 0.70
CA LEU A 118 10.87 -3.85 0.06
C LEU A 118 11.43 -3.71 -1.36
N ALA A 119 12.16 -4.72 -1.78
CA ALA A 119 12.57 -4.92 -3.17
C ALA A 119 12.17 -6.34 -3.61
N GLY A 120 11.80 -6.50 -4.88
CA GLY A 120 11.52 -7.83 -5.43
C GLY A 120 10.52 -7.82 -6.57
N ALA A 121 10.47 -8.93 -7.31
CA ALA A 121 9.54 -9.12 -8.41
C ALA A 121 8.07 -8.93 -7.98
N GLY A 122 7.73 -9.29 -6.73
CA GLY A 122 6.37 -9.15 -6.21
C GLY A 122 5.86 -7.70 -6.19
N ILE A 123 6.73 -6.72 -5.94
CA ILE A 123 6.38 -5.30 -5.88
C ILE A 123 6.29 -4.72 -7.29
N ASN A 124 7.29 -5.02 -8.12
CA ASN A 124 7.34 -4.54 -9.51
C ASN A 124 6.17 -5.07 -10.34
N MET A 125 5.68 -6.28 -10.04
CA MET A 125 4.51 -6.87 -10.68
C MET A 125 3.20 -6.24 -10.21
N ALA A 126 3.08 -5.91 -8.93
CA ALA A 126 1.87 -5.29 -8.37
C ALA A 126 1.68 -3.82 -8.82
N GLN A 127 2.79 -3.13 -9.11
CA GLN A 127 2.78 -1.74 -9.61
C GLN A 127 2.34 -1.62 -11.08
N ARG A 128 2.42 -2.71 -11.86
CA ARG A 128 2.21 -2.69 -13.32
C ARG A 128 0.75 -2.70 -13.73
#